data_AF-A0A2C9LYK3-F1
#
_entry.id   AF-A0A2C9LYK3-F1
#
_cell.length_a   1.000
_cell.length_b   1.000
_cell.length_c   1.000
_cell.angle_alpha   90.00
_cell.angle_beta   90.00
_cell.angle_gamma   90.00
#
_symmetry.space_group_name_H-M   'P 1'
#
loop_
_entity.id
_entity.type
_entity.pdbx_description
1 polymer ?
#
loop_
_entity_poly.entity_id
_entity_poly.type
_entity_poly.pdbx_seq_one_letter_code
_entity_poly.pdbx_strand_id
1 'polypeptide(L)'
;FTPCINTTDCSFDCANINGTETCLCPKGRRLANNSKTCEDIDLCASTVCRFGCLETKGNTSFECVCAPGQVLDNDGVTCNNCSADRWGVNCSMPCNCPANTTERCDNVLGTCYCKTGWAGSQCNQDVDECTRSPSPCPTLSKCTNTIGAFTCLCEDGYILNLNSSICESKYTFIFGVICWEGLIRF
;
A
#
# COMPACT_ATOMS: atom_id res chain seq x y z
N PHE A 1 -37.97 -2.27 55.62
CA PHE A 1 -37.51 -1.37 54.56
C PHE A 1 -36.22 -0.74 55.02
N THR A 2 -35.09 -1.29 54.60
CA THR A 2 -33.78 -0.72 54.91
C THR A 2 -33.49 0.31 53.83
N PRO A 3 -33.41 1.61 54.16
CA PRO A 3 -33.00 2.62 53.18
C PRO A 3 -31.57 2.29 52.70
N CYS A 4 -31.19 2.75 51.51
CA CYS A 4 -29.78 2.74 51.09
C CYS A 4 -29.02 3.65 52.06
N ILE A 5 -28.31 3.09 53.05
CA ILE A 5 -27.61 3.88 54.08
C ILE A 5 -26.09 3.78 53.96
N ASN A 6 -25.56 2.92 53.08
CA ASN A 6 -24.12 2.72 53.00
C ASN A 6 -23.59 2.57 51.56
N THR A 7 -22.97 3.64 51.10
CA THR A 7 -22.08 3.66 49.92
C THR A 7 -20.77 2.88 50.16
N THR A 8 -20.58 2.25 51.33
CA THR A 8 -19.37 1.46 51.65
C THR A 8 -19.41 0.04 51.11
N ASP A 9 -20.60 -0.49 50.76
CA ASP A 9 -20.77 -1.87 50.27
C ASP A 9 -20.85 -1.94 48.73
N CYS A 10 -21.34 -0.88 48.08
CA CYS A 10 -21.31 -0.72 46.63
C CYS A 10 -20.12 0.14 46.20
N SER A 11 -19.45 -0.23 45.11
CA SER A 11 -18.27 0.52 44.63
C SER A 11 -18.57 1.90 44.01
N PHE A 12 -19.83 2.23 43.76
CA PHE A 12 -20.23 3.52 43.20
C PHE A 12 -21.49 4.08 43.87
N ASP A 13 -22.66 3.49 43.60
CA ASP A 13 -23.94 3.97 44.14
C ASP A 13 -24.90 2.79 44.36
N CYS A 14 -26.00 3.02 45.07
CA CYS A 14 -27.00 2.00 45.37
C CYS A 14 -28.44 2.54 45.24
N ALA A 15 -29.37 1.69 44.82
CA ALA A 15 -30.78 2.01 44.75
C ALA A 15 -31.66 0.84 45.19
N ASN A 16 -32.85 1.15 45.72
CA ASN A 16 -33.86 0.15 46.05
C ASN A 16 -34.78 -0.09 44.85
N ILE A 17 -34.65 -1.25 44.21
CA ILE A 17 -35.46 -1.65 43.05
C ILE A 17 -36.35 -2.82 43.47
N ASN A 18 -37.67 -2.67 43.40
CA ASN A 18 -38.66 -3.68 43.82
C ASN A 18 -38.49 -4.18 45.28
N GLY A 19 -37.94 -3.34 46.16
CA GLY A 19 -37.67 -3.69 47.56
C GLY A 19 -36.34 -4.39 47.82
N THR A 20 -35.51 -4.56 46.78
CA THR A 20 -34.15 -5.13 46.87
C THR A 20 -33.10 -4.04 46.69
N GLU A 21 -32.10 -4.01 47.56
CA GLU A 21 -30.92 -3.16 47.42
C GLU A 21 -30.08 -3.65 46.23
N THR A 22 -29.87 -2.76 45.26
CA THR A 22 -29.13 -3.06 44.03
C THR A 22 -28.04 -2.01 43.85
N CYS A 23 -26.78 -2.44 43.70
CA CYS A 23 -25.68 -1.55 43.37
C CYS A 23 -25.77 -1.08 41.91
N LEU A 24 -25.46 0.19 41.68
CA LEU A 24 -25.46 0.84 40.38
C LEU A 24 -24.03 1.18 39.96
N CYS A 25 -23.78 1.11 38.65
CA CYS A 25 -22.50 1.48 38.08
C CYS A 25 -22.62 2.75 37.22
N PRO A 26 -21.56 3.56 37.15
CA PRO A 26 -21.51 4.71 36.25
C PRO A 26 -21.55 4.23 34.80
N LYS A 27 -21.88 5.14 33.86
CA LYS A 27 -21.85 4.82 32.43
C LYS A 27 -20.48 4.26 32.02
N GLY A 28 -20.48 3.20 31.22
CA GLY A 28 -19.27 2.53 30.74
C GLY A 28 -18.74 1.42 31.65
N ARG A 29 -19.43 1.12 32.77
CA ARG A 29 -19.08 0.02 33.67
C ARG A 29 -20.28 -0.89 33.90
N ARG A 30 -20.01 -2.17 34.15
CA ARG A 30 -21.03 -3.18 34.51
C ARG A 30 -20.79 -3.68 35.92
N LEU A 31 -21.85 -4.19 36.54
CA LEU A 31 -21.76 -4.77 37.86
C LEU A 31 -21.11 -6.16 37.77
N ALA A 32 -20.04 -6.37 38.54
CA ALA A 32 -19.31 -7.62 38.59
C ALA A 32 -20.14 -8.74 39.21
N ASN A 33 -19.67 -9.99 39.08
CA ASN A 33 -20.37 -11.19 39.58
C ASN A 33 -20.69 -11.13 41.09
N ASN A 34 -19.95 -10.33 41.86
CA ASN A 34 -20.21 -10.12 43.29
C ASN A 34 -21.35 -9.14 43.58
N SER A 35 -22.03 -8.61 42.55
CA SER A 35 -23.15 -7.66 42.63
C SER A 35 -22.84 -6.36 43.37
N LYS A 36 -21.55 -6.01 43.55
CA LYS A 36 -21.10 -4.86 44.35
C LYS A 36 -20.06 -3.99 43.67
N THR A 37 -19.15 -4.61 42.93
CA THR A 37 -18.04 -3.93 42.28
C THR A 37 -18.40 -3.59 40.85
N CYS A 38 -18.04 -2.39 40.40
CA CYS A 38 -18.15 -1.99 39.01
C CYS A 38 -16.85 -2.35 38.30
N GLU A 39 -16.97 -3.10 37.21
CA GLU A 39 -15.89 -3.42 36.30
C GLU A 39 -16.10 -2.71 34.97
N ASP A 40 -15.01 -2.34 34.31
CA ASP A 40 -15.09 -1.73 33.00
C ASP A 40 -15.73 -2.70 32.01
N ILE A 41 -16.60 -2.16 31.16
CA ILE A 41 -17.11 -2.92 30.02
C ILE A 41 -16.00 -2.90 28.99
N ASP A 42 -15.41 -4.06 28.71
CA ASP A 42 -14.51 -4.20 27.57
C ASP A 42 -15.34 -4.22 26.28
N LEU A 43 -15.47 -3.06 25.62
CA LEU A 43 -16.18 -2.93 24.34
C LEU A 43 -15.39 -3.58 23.20
N CYS A 44 -14.08 -3.75 23.38
CA CYS A 44 -13.16 -4.35 22.42
C CYS A 44 -13.06 -5.87 22.53
N ALA A 45 -13.66 -6.49 23.55
CA ALA A 45 -13.84 -7.94 23.63
C ALA A 45 -14.75 -8.50 22.51
N SER A 46 -15.48 -7.63 21.78
CA SER A 46 -16.28 -8.03 20.63
C SER A 46 -15.42 -8.28 19.39
N THR A 47 -15.79 -9.27 18.56
CA THR A 47 -15.07 -9.62 17.33
C THR A 47 -15.47 -8.75 16.12
N VAL A 48 -16.03 -7.55 16.36
CA VAL A 48 -16.54 -6.68 15.30
C VAL A 48 -15.40 -6.05 14.50
N CYS A 49 -14.34 -5.58 15.17
CA CYS A 49 -13.20 -4.96 14.50
C CYS A 49 -12.23 -6.01 13.97
N ARG A 50 -11.86 -5.92 12.68
CA ARG A 50 -10.96 -6.87 12.04
C ARG A 50 -9.50 -6.78 12.50
N PHE A 51 -8.99 -5.58 12.73
CA PHE A 51 -7.57 -5.33 12.99
C PHE A 51 -7.31 -4.91 14.43
N GLY A 52 -7.97 -3.86 14.88
CA GLY A 52 -7.90 -3.45 16.27
C GLY A 52 -9.10 -2.63 16.68
N CYS A 53 -9.20 -2.41 17.97
CA CYS A 53 -10.26 -1.64 18.60
C CYS A 53 -9.63 -0.74 19.67
N LEU A 54 -10.10 0.50 19.77
CA LEU A 54 -9.76 1.42 20.83
C LEU A 54 -11.02 1.84 21.56
N GLU A 55 -10.99 1.72 22.89
CA GLU A 55 -12.06 2.23 23.74
C GLU A 55 -11.98 3.77 23.80
N THR A 56 -13.12 4.41 23.61
CA THR A 56 -13.25 5.87 23.58
C THR A 56 -14.25 6.34 24.64
N LYS A 57 -14.14 7.62 25.01
CA LYS A 57 -15.03 8.29 25.99
C LYS A 57 -15.22 7.51 27.30
N GLY A 58 -14.12 7.07 27.93
CA GLY A 58 -14.16 6.38 29.23
C GLY A 58 -14.97 5.09 29.20
N ASN A 59 -14.71 4.23 28.20
CA ASN A 59 -15.34 2.92 28.02
C ASN A 59 -16.85 3.01 27.75
N THR A 60 -17.31 4.10 27.12
CA THR A 60 -18.71 4.25 26.69
C THR A 60 -18.90 4.11 25.18
N SER A 61 -17.82 4.16 24.41
CA SER A 61 -17.79 3.89 22.98
C SER A 61 -16.50 3.18 22.60
N PHE A 62 -16.43 2.64 21.38
CA PHE A 62 -15.21 2.12 20.81
C PHE A 62 -15.10 2.57 19.35
N GLU A 63 -13.87 2.62 18.84
CA GLU A 63 -13.60 2.84 17.42
C GLU A 63 -12.72 1.72 16.90
N CYS A 64 -13.05 1.20 15.71
CA CYS A 64 -12.16 0.26 15.05
C CYS A 64 -10.94 0.99 14.50
N VAL A 65 -9.77 0.39 14.64
CA VAL A 65 -8.53 0.89 14.05
C VAL A 65 -8.08 -0.02 12.92
N CYS A 66 -7.66 0.61 11.83
CA CYS A 66 -7.16 -0.08 10.66
C CYS A 66 -5.64 -0.21 10.68
N ALA A 67 -5.11 -1.17 9.94
CA ALA A 67 -3.67 -1.29 9.76
C ALA A 67 -3.11 -0.05 9.02
N PRO A 68 -1.80 0.26 9.16
CA PRO A 68 -1.15 1.25 8.31
C PRO A 68 -1.42 0.99 6.82
N GLY A 69 -1.61 2.05 6.04
CA GLY A 69 -2.01 1.98 4.63
C GLY A 69 -3.49 1.76 4.40
N GLN A 70 -4.30 1.90 5.45
CA GLN A 70 -5.75 1.83 5.40
C GLN A 70 -6.40 2.98 6.18
N VAL A 71 -7.66 3.24 5.86
CA VAL A 71 -8.54 4.21 6.53
C VAL A 71 -9.88 3.56 6.84
N LEU A 72 -10.46 3.94 7.98
CA LEU A 72 -11.77 3.46 8.40
C LEU A 72 -12.86 4.05 7.51
N ASP A 73 -13.75 3.21 7.01
CA ASP A 73 -14.89 3.61 6.20
C ASP A 73 -16.00 4.23 7.05
N ASN A 74 -16.99 4.84 6.39
CA ASN A 74 -18.12 5.48 7.06
C ASN A 74 -19.02 4.52 7.85
N ASP A 75 -18.92 3.21 7.59
CA ASP A 75 -19.61 2.17 8.38
C ASP A 75 -18.98 1.95 9.77
N GLY A 76 -17.82 2.52 10.04
CA GLY A 76 -17.11 2.44 11.32
C GLY A 76 -16.41 1.10 11.57
N VAL A 77 -16.37 0.18 10.60
CA VAL A 77 -15.81 -1.17 10.78
C VAL A 77 -14.93 -1.61 9.60
N THR A 78 -15.28 -1.21 8.37
CA THR A 78 -14.54 -1.59 7.17
C THR A 78 -13.27 -0.76 7.02
N CYS A 79 -12.16 -1.43 6.72
CA CYS A 79 -10.87 -0.79 6.46
C CYS A 79 -10.59 -0.79 4.96
N ASN A 80 -10.62 0.40 4.35
CA ASN A 80 -10.32 0.60 2.95
C ASN A 80 -8.84 0.95 2.76
N ASN A 81 -8.22 0.46 1.68
CA ASN A 81 -6.85 0.83 1.37
C ASN A 81 -6.74 2.32 1.04
N CYS A 82 -5.58 2.92 1.32
CA CYS A 82 -5.31 4.29 0.89
C CYS A 82 -5.43 4.43 -0.63
N SER A 83 -5.89 5.62 -1.03
CA SER A 83 -5.83 6.08 -2.41
C SER A 83 -4.37 6.23 -2.86
N ALA A 84 -4.12 6.17 -4.18
CA ALA A 84 -2.76 6.15 -4.74
C ALA A 84 -1.91 7.40 -4.40
N ASP A 85 -2.53 8.48 -3.93
CA ASP A 85 -1.92 9.74 -3.54
C ASP A 85 -1.63 9.84 -2.03
N ARG A 86 -1.92 8.81 -1.23
CA ARG A 86 -1.80 8.84 0.23
C ARG A 86 -1.25 7.55 0.82
N TRP A 87 -0.63 7.65 1.99
CA TRP A 87 -0.04 6.52 2.70
C TRP A 87 -0.04 6.72 4.23
N GLY A 88 0.38 5.69 4.95
CA GLY A 88 0.56 5.69 6.39
C GLY A 88 -0.73 5.39 7.16
N VAL A 89 -0.73 5.71 8.46
CA VAL A 89 -1.90 5.53 9.33
C VAL A 89 -3.02 6.48 8.93
N ASN A 90 -4.24 5.95 8.77
CA ASN A 90 -5.41 6.72 8.33
C ASN A 90 -5.18 7.52 7.03
N CYS A 91 -4.26 7.08 6.16
CA CYS A 91 -3.93 7.76 4.90
C CYS A 91 -3.60 9.27 5.06
N SER A 92 -2.96 9.62 6.17
CA SER A 92 -2.71 11.01 6.55
C SER A 92 -1.53 11.64 5.80
N MET A 93 -0.63 10.82 5.23
CA MET A 93 0.56 11.30 4.55
C MET A 93 0.35 11.37 3.03
N PRO A 94 0.75 12.44 2.35
CA PRO A 94 0.70 12.51 0.88
C PRO A 94 1.84 11.71 0.24
N CYS A 95 1.57 11.07 -0.90
CA CYS A 95 2.57 10.48 -1.77
C CYS A 95 3.17 11.55 -2.69
N ASN A 96 4.43 11.91 -2.44
CA ASN A 96 5.14 12.96 -3.19
C ASN A 96 5.94 12.42 -4.40
N CYS A 97 5.49 11.30 -4.98
CA CYS A 97 6.18 10.65 -6.08
C CYS A 97 5.88 11.32 -7.44
N PRO A 98 6.85 11.43 -8.37
CA PRO A 98 6.59 11.96 -9.70
C PRO A 98 5.68 11.03 -10.54
N ALA A 99 4.52 11.53 -10.97
CA ALA A 99 3.51 10.72 -11.67
C ALA A 99 3.98 10.11 -13.01
N ASN A 100 4.90 10.78 -13.70
CA ASN A 100 5.35 10.34 -15.02
C ASN A 100 6.29 9.14 -14.95
N THR A 101 7.05 8.99 -13.87
CA THR A 101 8.12 7.99 -13.72
C THR A 101 7.86 6.99 -12.61
N THR A 102 6.82 7.22 -11.80
CA THR A 102 6.38 6.32 -10.73
C THR A 102 5.25 5.41 -11.21
N GLU A 103 5.36 4.12 -10.94
CA GLU A 103 4.31 3.13 -11.17
C GLU A 103 3.28 3.15 -10.03
N ARG A 104 3.73 3.13 -8.77
CA ARG A 104 2.86 3.21 -7.59
C ARG A 104 3.61 3.74 -6.36
N CYS A 105 2.87 4.23 -5.38
CA CYS A 105 3.37 4.58 -4.05
C CYS A 105 3.00 3.46 -3.07
N ASP A 106 3.90 3.11 -2.15
CA ASP A 106 3.59 2.16 -1.09
C ASP A 106 2.60 2.76 -0.09
N ASN A 107 1.46 2.11 0.13
CA ASN A 107 0.42 2.62 1.02
C ASN A 107 0.87 2.67 2.50
N VAL A 108 1.92 1.92 2.90
CA VAL A 108 2.38 1.85 4.30
C VAL A 108 3.59 2.75 4.54
N LEU A 109 4.57 2.74 3.63
CA LEU A 109 5.87 3.39 3.78
C LEU A 109 6.03 4.65 2.92
N GLY A 110 5.14 4.89 1.95
CA GLY A 110 5.25 6.02 1.03
C GLY A 110 6.37 5.89 0.00
N THR A 111 7.00 4.71 -0.11
CA THR A 111 8.07 4.44 -1.07
C THR A 111 7.55 4.48 -2.50
N CYS A 112 8.23 5.21 -3.38
CA CYS A 112 7.90 5.24 -4.80
C CYS A 112 8.47 4.00 -5.51
N TYR A 113 7.59 3.21 -6.13
CA TYR A 113 7.99 2.13 -7.04
C TYR A 113 8.05 2.69 -8.45
N CYS A 114 9.23 2.62 -9.06
CA CYS A 114 9.52 3.28 -10.34
C CYS A 114 9.08 2.45 -11.54
N LYS A 115 8.65 3.13 -12.61
CA LYS A 115 8.45 2.50 -13.92
C LYS A 115 9.79 1.97 -14.44
N THR A 116 9.73 1.02 -15.37
CA THR A 116 10.93 0.55 -16.09
C THR A 116 11.69 1.73 -16.70
N GLY A 117 13.02 1.70 -16.61
CA GLY A 117 13.91 2.79 -17.03
C GLY A 117 14.18 3.87 -15.97
N TRP A 118 13.56 3.77 -14.77
CA TRP A 118 13.71 4.75 -13.70
C TRP A 118 14.15 4.12 -12.38
N ALA A 119 14.93 4.88 -11.60
CA ALA A 119 15.45 4.48 -10.29
C ALA A 119 15.52 5.67 -9.31
N GLY A 120 16.00 5.37 -8.10
CA GLY A 120 16.08 6.31 -6.98
C GLY A 120 14.81 6.31 -6.12
N SER A 121 14.91 6.89 -4.92
CA SER A 121 13.79 6.94 -3.96
C SER A 121 12.59 7.76 -4.45
N GLN A 122 12.79 8.60 -5.46
CA GLN A 122 11.78 9.46 -6.08
C GLN A 122 11.62 9.18 -7.58
N CYS A 123 12.14 8.06 -8.09
CA CYS A 123 12.02 7.70 -9.52
C CYS A 123 12.47 8.81 -10.47
N ASN A 124 13.49 9.57 -10.07
CA ASN A 124 13.99 10.74 -10.78
C ASN A 124 15.38 10.49 -11.39
N GLN A 125 15.88 9.25 -11.28
CA GLN A 125 17.15 8.84 -11.86
C GLN A 125 16.86 7.97 -13.07
N ASP A 126 17.43 8.34 -14.19
CA ASP A 126 17.44 7.53 -15.40
C ASP A 126 18.33 6.29 -15.18
N VAL A 127 17.87 5.12 -15.64
CA VAL A 127 18.64 3.89 -15.58
C VAL A 127 19.36 3.70 -16.90
N ASP A 128 20.69 3.69 -16.89
CA ASP A 128 21.46 3.35 -18.09
C ASP A 128 21.46 1.85 -18.33
N GLU A 129 20.52 1.36 -19.15
CA GLU A 129 20.42 -0.07 -19.45
C GLU A 129 21.61 -0.61 -20.25
N CYS A 130 22.38 0.24 -20.93
CA CYS A 130 23.55 -0.17 -21.71
C CYS A 130 24.71 -0.65 -20.84
N THR A 131 24.69 -0.33 -19.53
CA THR A 131 25.68 -0.80 -18.56
C THR A 131 25.42 -2.23 -18.06
N ARG A 132 24.27 -2.83 -18.41
CA ARG A 132 23.89 -4.18 -17.98
C ARG A 132 24.76 -5.23 -18.67
N SER A 133 25.01 -6.32 -17.94
CA SER A 133 25.73 -7.50 -18.45
C SER A 133 24.87 -8.75 -18.26
N PRO A 134 24.45 -9.44 -19.32
CA PRO A 134 24.74 -9.15 -20.74
C PRO A 134 24.04 -7.86 -21.23
N SER A 135 24.58 -7.27 -22.31
CA SER A 135 24.01 -6.11 -22.98
C SER A 135 22.53 -6.36 -23.33
N PRO A 136 21.64 -5.37 -23.14
CA PRO A 136 20.23 -5.52 -23.49
C PRO A 136 19.99 -5.49 -25.01
N CYS A 137 21.00 -5.10 -25.79
CA CYS A 137 20.94 -5.02 -27.24
C CYS A 137 21.46 -6.30 -27.92
N PRO A 138 20.97 -6.62 -29.13
CA PRO A 138 21.44 -7.78 -29.88
C PRO A 138 22.93 -7.66 -30.24
N THR A 139 23.55 -8.80 -30.56
CA THR A 139 24.92 -8.83 -31.11
C THR A 139 25.03 -7.98 -32.38
N LEU A 140 26.20 -7.38 -32.63
CA LEU A 140 26.46 -6.47 -33.76
C LEU A 140 25.60 -5.19 -33.73
N SER A 141 25.30 -4.72 -32.53
CA SER A 141 24.61 -3.46 -32.31
C SER A 141 25.27 -2.65 -31.20
N LYS A 142 25.14 -1.34 -31.32
CA LYS A 142 25.57 -0.36 -30.34
C LYS A 142 24.36 0.09 -29.52
N CYS A 143 24.45 -0.10 -28.20
CA CYS A 143 23.47 0.45 -27.27
C CYS A 143 23.71 1.95 -27.05
N THR A 144 22.64 2.73 -27.06
CA THR A 144 22.65 4.16 -26.72
C THR A 144 21.56 4.42 -25.68
N ASN A 145 21.98 4.86 -24.49
CA ASN A 145 21.06 5.21 -23.42
C ASN A 145 20.24 6.46 -23.79
N THR A 146 18.97 6.47 -23.41
CA THR A 146 18.04 7.59 -23.59
C THR A 146 17.26 7.81 -22.29
N ILE A 147 16.58 8.95 -22.14
CA ILE A 147 15.86 9.19 -20.87
C ILE A 147 14.65 8.25 -20.77
N GLY A 148 14.66 7.39 -19.76
CA GLY A 148 13.65 6.39 -19.42
C GLY A 148 13.68 5.13 -20.28
N ALA A 149 14.67 4.96 -21.16
CA ALA A 149 14.77 3.84 -22.10
C ALA A 149 16.15 3.77 -22.77
N PHE A 150 16.33 2.84 -23.71
CA PHE A 150 17.53 2.75 -24.53
C PHE A 150 17.17 2.44 -25.98
N THR A 151 18.12 2.71 -26.88
CA THR A 151 18.02 2.35 -28.31
C THR A 151 19.19 1.48 -28.72
N CYS A 152 18.93 0.50 -29.57
CA CYS A 152 19.95 -0.37 -30.15
C CYS A 152 20.08 -0.04 -31.63
N LEU A 153 21.28 0.39 -32.04
CA LEU A 153 21.59 0.67 -33.44
C LEU A 153 22.48 -0.45 -33.99
N CYS A 154 22.00 -1.16 -35.01
CA CYS A 154 22.83 -2.14 -35.71
C CYS A 154 24.06 -1.45 -36.32
N GLU A 155 25.20 -2.12 -36.27
CA GLU A 155 26.45 -1.64 -36.88
C GLU A 155 26.28 -1.44 -38.40
N ASP A 156 27.20 -0.67 -39.00
CA ASP A 156 27.18 -0.40 -40.43
C ASP A 156 27.16 -1.71 -41.25
N GLY A 157 26.24 -1.78 -42.21
CA GLY A 157 26.02 -3.01 -42.98
C GLY A 157 25.00 -3.97 -42.39
N TYR A 158 24.35 -3.65 -41.26
CA TYR A 158 23.30 -4.48 -40.65
C TYR A 158 21.96 -3.73 -40.46
N ILE A 159 20.84 -4.46 -40.46
CA ILE A 159 19.48 -3.96 -40.21
C ILE A 159 18.81 -4.77 -39.09
N LEU A 160 17.97 -4.09 -38.29
CA LEU A 160 17.22 -4.75 -37.23
C LEU A 160 16.08 -5.57 -37.84
N ASN A 161 16.12 -6.89 -37.69
CA ASN A 161 15.00 -7.76 -38.01
C ASN A 161 14.00 -7.74 -36.84
N LEU A 162 12.81 -7.20 -37.05
CA LEU A 162 11.78 -7.04 -36.01
C LEU A 162 11.16 -8.36 -35.56
N ASN A 163 11.25 -9.43 -36.36
CA ASN A 163 10.70 -10.76 -36.01
C ASN A 163 11.63 -11.54 -35.09
N SER A 164 12.94 -11.42 -35.32
CA SER A 164 13.98 -12.15 -34.59
C SER A 164 14.75 -11.28 -33.59
N SER A 165 14.50 -9.95 -33.58
CA SER A 165 15.17 -8.95 -32.74
C SER A 165 16.70 -9.00 -32.81
N ILE A 166 17.25 -9.37 -33.98
CA ILE A 166 18.69 -9.45 -34.25
C ILE A 166 19.08 -8.49 -35.38
N CYS A 167 20.35 -8.11 -35.40
CA CYS A 167 20.93 -7.38 -36.51
C CYS A 167 21.36 -8.35 -37.62
N GLU A 168 20.68 -8.27 -38.77
CA GLU A 168 20.96 -9.08 -39.94
C GLU A 168 21.71 -8.28 -40.99
N SER A 169 22.59 -8.94 -41.73
CA SER A 169 23.37 -8.30 -42.80
C SER A 169 22.43 -7.66 -43.83
N LYS A 170 22.66 -6.39 -44.16
CA LYS A 170 22.05 -5.68 -45.30
C LYS A 170 22.41 -6.32 -46.64
N TYR A 171 23.44 -7.15 -46.64
CA TYR A 171 23.99 -7.80 -47.81
C TYR A 171 23.60 -9.28 -47.84
N THR A 172 22.97 -9.69 -48.93
CA THR A 172 22.67 -11.09 -49.22
C THR A 172 23.61 -11.58 -50.32
N PHE A 173 24.12 -12.80 -50.19
CA PHE A 173 24.92 -13.45 -51.24
C PHE A 173 23.98 -14.23 -52.16
N ILE A 174 23.77 -13.72 -53.38
CA ILE A 174 22.95 -14.38 -54.41
C ILE A 174 23.83 -14.63 -55.63
N PHE A 175 23.95 -15.90 -56.04
CA PHE A 175 24.76 -16.32 -57.22
C PHE A 175 26.19 -15.75 -57.26
N GLY A 176 26.85 -15.64 -56.10
CA GLY A 176 28.23 -15.12 -56.00
C GLY A 176 28.35 -13.59 -56.03
N VAL A 177 27.24 -12.87 -55.93
CA VAL A 177 27.18 -11.40 -55.89
C VAL A 177 26.65 -10.92 -54.54
N ILE A 178 27.24 -9.84 -54.01
CA ILE A 178 26.80 -9.14 -52.80
C ILE A 178 25.64 -8.20 -53.21
N CYS A 179 24.42 -8.50 -52.79
CA CYS A 179 23.22 -7.70 -53.09
C CYS A 179 22.78 -6.89 -51.86
N TRP A 180 22.47 -5.60 -52.03
CA TRP A 180 21.94 -4.73 -50.96
C TRP A 180 20.40 -4.74 -50.98
N GLU A 181 19.76 -5.06 -49.85
CA GLU A 181 18.30 -5.07 -49.66
C GLU A 181 17.69 -3.64 -49.63
N GLY A 182 17.97 -2.83 -50.67
CA GLY A 182 17.51 -1.44 -50.78
C GLY A 182 17.43 -0.88 -52.19
N LEU A 183 17.95 -1.57 -53.21
CA LEU A 183 17.82 -1.18 -54.62
C LEU A 183 17.80 -2.44 -55.49
N ILE A 184 16.61 -2.97 -55.77
CA ILE A 184 16.38 -3.65 -57.05
C ILE A 184 16.47 -2.54 -58.11
N ARG A 185 17.66 -2.27 -58.62
CA ARG A 185 17.78 -1.55 -59.90
C ARG A 185 17.78 -2.60 -61.00
N PHE A 186 16.68 -2.62 -61.74
CA PHE A 186 16.56 -3.27 -63.04
C PHE A 186 17.61 -2.73 -64.01
#